data_AF-A0A7C0V417-F1
#
_entry.id   AF-A0A7C0V417-F1
#
_cell.length_a   1.000
_cell.length_b   1.000
_cell.length_c   1.000
_cell.angle_alpha   90.00
_cell.angle_beta   90.00
_cell.angle_gamma   90.00
#
_symmetry.space_group_name_H-M   'P 1'
#
loop_
_entity.id
_entity.type
_entity.pdbx_description
1 polymer ?
#
loop_
_entity_poly.entity_id
_entity_poly.type
_entity_poly.pdbx_seq_one_letter_code
_entity_poly.pdbx_strand_id
1 'polypeptide(L)'
;MRNHWWRLCVVAGVLILGACAAPPPAKVEKAGQPAPVEVLSERYTVLPEGVIADARTGLQWVVGPDRDMDFDQAVAWVGSCRAAGGGWRMPTREELRSLHQPGRGERNMAPVFQTSGWWVWAEPRDARSAWSFSFNHGCATWDARINSCYGRAFGVRQAPR
;
A
#
# COMPACT_ATOMS: atom_id res chain seq x y z
N MET A 1 -46.26 44.17 6.64
CA MET A 1 -47.72 44.30 6.84
C MET A 1 -48.24 43.01 7.46
N ARG A 2 -48.88 43.15 8.63
CA ARG A 2 -49.93 42.32 9.25
C ARG A 2 -49.69 40.81 9.40
N ASN A 3 -49.42 40.34 10.63
CA ASN A 3 -50.37 39.76 11.62
C ASN A 3 -50.73 38.29 11.26
N HIS A 4 -50.94 37.28 12.10
CA HIS A 4 -51.64 37.10 13.38
C HIS A 4 -51.24 35.69 13.89
N TRP A 5 -50.89 35.48 15.16
CA TRP A 5 -51.75 35.07 16.29
C TRP A 5 -52.25 33.61 16.29
N TRP A 6 -52.22 33.08 17.50
CA TRP A 6 -52.47 31.73 17.99
C TRP A 6 -53.93 31.25 17.92
N ARG A 7 -54.12 29.97 18.31
CA ARG A 7 -55.25 29.34 19.09
C ARG A 7 -55.98 28.22 18.33
N LEU A 8 -55.88 26.97 18.81
CA LEU A 8 -56.72 26.26 19.82
C LEU A 8 -58.14 25.93 19.31
N CYS A 9 -58.51 24.64 19.39
CA CYS A 9 -59.84 24.05 19.66
C CYS A 9 -59.67 22.51 19.49
N VAL A 10 -59.55 21.70 20.55
CA VAL A 10 -60.64 21.05 21.32
C VAL A 10 -61.78 20.53 20.45
N VAL A 11 -61.91 19.19 20.32
CA VAL A 11 -63.19 18.47 20.44
C VAL A 11 -62.93 17.05 20.97
N ALA A 12 -63.82 16.61 21.85
CA ALA A 12 -63.83 15.39 22.63
C ALA A 12 -64.23 14.12 21.86
N GLY A 13 -63.79 12.97 22.40
CA GLY A 13 -64.59 11.77 22.59
C GLY A 13 -64.95 10.92 21.38
N VAL A 14 -64.53 9.65 21.39
CA VAL A 14 -65.38 8.45 21.56
C VAL A 14 -64.54 7.19 21.31
N LEU A 15 -64.76 6.20 22.17
CA LEU A 15 -64.17 4.86 22.21
C LEU A 15 -64.36 4.07 20.90
N ILE A 16 -63.29 3.46 20.39
CA ILE A 16 -63.38 2.31 19.47
C ILE A 16 -62.41 1.22 19.95
N LEU A 17 -62.97 0.00 19.86
CA LEU A 17 -62.45 -1.31 20.23
C LEU A 17 -61.03 -1.60 19.70
N GLY A 18 -60.37 -2.50 20.43
CA GLY A 18 -58.98 -2.86 20.23
C GLY A 18 -58.64 -3.36 18.83
N ALA A 19 -57.46 -2.94 18.40
CA ALA A 19 -56.62 -3.68 17.47
C ALA A 19 -55.28 -3.86 18.19
N CYS A 20 -54.91 -5.09 18.53
CA CYS A 20 -53.52 -5.42 18.79
C CYS A 20 -52.75 -5.20 17.49
N ALA A 21 -52.21 -4.00 17.30
CA ALA A 21 -51.24 -3.75 16.26
C ALA A 21 -49.96 -4.48 16.64
N ALA A 22 -49.59 -5.50 15.86
CA ALA A 22 -48.29 -6.14 15.95
C ALA A 22 -47.19 -5.07 15.80
N PRO A 23 -46.10 -5.13 16.59
CA PRO A 23 -44.99 -4.21 16.38
C PRO A 23 -44.41 -4.42 14.97
N PRO A 24 -43.98 -3.35 14.27
CA PRO A 24 -43.30 -3.50 13.00
C PRO A 24 -42.04 -4.36 13.20
N PRO A 25 -41.66 -5.23 12.24
CA PRO A 25 -40.50 -6.09 12.41
C PRO A 25 -39.27 -5.23 12.67
N ALA A 26 -38.60 -5.48 13.80
CA ALA A 26 -37.35 -4.85 14.16
C ALA A 26 -36.35 -5.03 13.01
N LYS A 27 -35.83 -3.91 12.52
CA LYS A 27 -34.77 -3.89 11.53
C LYS A 27 -33.56 -4.59 12.16
N VAL A 28 -33.22 -5.77 11.65
CA VAL A 28 -32.04 -6.52 12.10
C VAL A 28 -30.80 -5.69 11.75
N GLU A 29 -30.29 -4.98 12.74
CA GLU A 29 -29.03 -4.26 12.65
C GLU A 29 -27.90 -5.28 12.74
N LYS A 30 -27.26 -5.54 11.61
CA LYS A 30 -26.20 -6.53 11.46
C LYS A 30 -25.01 -6.09 12.31
N ALA A 31 -24.66 -6.89 13.31
CA ALA A 31 -23.50 -6.70 14.18
C ALA A 31 -22.22 -6.47 13.35
N GLY A 32 -21.43 -5.49 13.81
CA GLY A 32 -20.25 -4.97 13.12
C GLY A 32 -19.26 -6.06 12.71
N GLN A 33 -18.92 -6.07 11.42
CA GLN A 33 -17.75 -6.79 10.94
C GLN A 33 -16.48 -6.19 11.54
N PRO A 34 -15.52 -7.00 12.03
CA PRO A 34 -14.19 -6.50 12.32
C PRO A 34 -13.56 -5.95 11.03
N ALA A 35 -12.73 -4.91 11.18
CA ALA A 35 -12.12 -4.18 10.07
C ALA A 35 -11.48 -5.12 9.04
N PRO A 36 -11.48 -4.75 7.73
CA PRO A 36 -10.93 -5.61 6.69
C PRO A 36 -9.45 -5.86 6.93
N VAL A 37 -9.07 -7.12 7.14
CA VAL A 37 -7.68 -7.53 6.94
C VAL A 37 -7.46 -7.47 5.43
N GLU A 38 -6.71 -6.48 4.94
CA GLU A 38 -6.36 -6.41 3.51
C GLU A 38 -5.58 -7.68 3.15
N VAL A 39 -6.24 -8.65 2.51
CA VAL A 39 -5.56 -9.81 1.92
C VAL A 39 -4.93 -9.34 0.62
N LEU A 40 -3.79 -8.68 0.76
CA LEU A 40 -2.94 -8.28 -0.34
C LEU A 40 -2.45 -9.58 -0.99
N SER A 41 -2.79 -9.78 -2.27
CA SER A 41 -2.58 -10.97 -3.13
C SER A 41 -1.74 -12.11 -2.57
N GLU A 42 -2.14 -13.38 -2.79
CA GLU A 42 -1.46 -14.63 -2.35
C GLU A 42 0.09 -14.63 -2.30
N ARG A 43 0.74 -13.84 -3.16
CA ARG A 43 2.19 -13.67 -3.21
C ARG A 43 2.80 -12.75 -2.14
N TYR A 44 2.16 -11.63 -1.80
CA TYR A 44 2.80 -10.57 -0.99
C TYR A 44 2.08 -10.35 0.33
N THR A 45 2.81 -10.51 1.43
CA THR A 45 2.29 -10.23 2.77
C THR A 45 3.08 -9.10 3.39
N VAL A 46 2.38 -8.06 3.86
CA VAL A 46 3.00 -6.98 4.62
C VAL A 46 3.13 -7.43 6.08
N LEU A 47 4.37 -7.47 6.55
CA LEU A 47 4.76 -7.78 7.91
C LEU A 47 4.94 -6.47 8.72
N PRO A 48 5.10 -6.55 10.05
CA PRO A 48 5.44 -5.38 10.87
C PRO A 48 6.65 -4.60 10.33
N GLU A 49 6.70 -3.31 10.66
CA GLU A 49 7.75 -2.39 10.23
C GLU A 49 7.84 -2.17 8.70
N GLY A 50 6.76 -2.50 7.97
CA GLY A 50 6.66 -2.24 6.53
C GLY A 50 7.45 -3.22 5.66
N VAL A 51 7.85 -4.37 6.21
CA VAL A 51 8.52 -5.42 5.44
C VAL A 51 7.51 -6.14 4.55
N ILE A 52 7.82 -6.32 3.27
CA ILE A 52 6.97 -7.03 2.32
C ILE A 52 7.58 -8.42 2.07
N ALA A 53 6.93 -9.47 2.54
CA ALA A 53 7.32 -10.84 2.26
C ALA A 53 6.78 -11.29 0.89
N ASP A 54 7.64 -11.84 0.04
CA ASP A 54 7.30 -12.42 -1.26
C ASP A 54 7.36 -13.96 -1.18
N ALA A 55 6.18 -14.58 -1.04
CA ALA A 55 6.03 -16.03 -0.90
C ALA A 55 6.50 -16.81 -2.14
N ARG A 56 6.57 -16.17 -3.31
CA ARG A 56 7.01 -16.83 -4.55
C ARG A 56 8.53 -16.97 -4.64
N THR A 57 9.26 -15.99 -4.13
CA THR A 57 10.74 -15.94 -4.24
C THR A 57 11.46 -16.26 -2.94
N GLY A 58 10.73 -16.28 -1.81
CA GLY A 58 11.34 -16.40 -0.49
C GLY A 58 12.14 -15.15 -0.09
N LEU A 59 11.88 -14.02 -0.75
CA LEU A 59 12.53 -12.74 -0.46
C LEU A 59 11.66 -11.87 0.44
N GLN A 60 12.33 -11.00 1.19
CA GLN A 60 11.69 -9.89 1.89
C GLN A 60 12.20 -8.58 1.32
N TRP A 61 11.32 -7.59 1.30
CA TRP A 61 11.56 -6.28 0.71
C TRP A 61 11.27 -5.16 1.70
N VAL A 62 12.03 -4.09 1.61
CA VAL A 62 11.73 -2.80 2.22
C VAL A 62 11.80 -1.71 1.16
N VAL A 63 10.86 -0.79 1.23
CA VAL A 63 10.78 0.33 0.29
C VAL A 63 11.35 1.58 0.94
N GLY A 64 12.26 2.23 0.23
CA GLY A 64 12.88 3.47 0.65
C GLY A 64 11.94 4.67 0.57
N PRO A 65 12.38 5.82 1.12
CA PRO A 65 11.64 7.07 1.00
C PRO A 65 11.28 7.35 -0.46
N ASP A 66 10.05 7.78 -0.70
CA ASP A 66 9.56 8.09 -2.04
C ASP A 66 10.05 9.46 -2.52
N ARG A 67 11.37 9.57 -2.68
CA ARG A 67 12.06 10.73 -3.23
C ARG A 67 13.21 10.27 -4.11
N ASP A 68 13.65 11.16 -4.97
CA ASP A 68 14.80 10.93 -5.85
C ASP A 68 16.07 10.72 -5.02
N MET A 69 16.83 9.68 -5.38
CA MET A 69 18.10 9.33 -4.77
C MET A 69 19.11 8.92 -5.83
N ASP A 70 20.34 9.38 -5.66
CA ASP A 70 21.47 8.81 -6.37
C ASP A 70 21.79 7.40 -5.84
N PHE A 71 22.71 6.69 -6.52
CA PHE A 71 23.02 5.32 -6.18
C PHE A 71 23.67 5.19 -4.80
N ASP A 72 24.56 6.10 -4.43
CA ASP A 72 25.30 6.03 -3.17
C ASP A 72 24.37 6.34 -1.98
N GLN A 73 23.43 7.26 -2.16
CA GLN A 73 22.34 7.53 -1.22
C GLN A 73 21.44 6.31 -1.04
N ALA A 74 21.08 5.62 -2.13
CA ALA A 74 20.29 4.40 -2.07
C ALA A 74 21.02 3.29 -1.30
N VAL A 75 22.29 3.06 -1.59
CA VAL A 75 23.15 2.10 -0.87
C VAL A 75 23.25 2.44 0.62
N ALA A 76 23.47 3.72 0.94
CA ALA A 76 23.56 4.18 2.33
C ALA A 76 22.22 4.00 3.08
N TRP A 77 21.09 4.31 2.43
CA TRP A 77 19.78 4.08 3.02
C TRP A 77 19.53 2.59 3.27
N VAL A 78 19.78 1.73 2.29
CA VAL A 78 19.59 0.28 2.45
C VAL A 78 20.47 -0.28 3.56
N GLY A 79 21.76 0.07 3.59
CA GLY A 79 22.70 -0.41 4.60
C GLY A 79 22.42 0.11 6.02
N SER A 80 21.80 1.29 6.15
CA SER A 80 21.39 1.86 7.44
C SER A 80 20.01 1.42 7.90
N CYS A 81 19.19 0.82 7.02
CA CYS A 81 17.86 0.34 7.38
C CYS A 81 17.94 -0.74 8.48
N ARG A 82 17.17 -0.55 9.55
CA ARG A 82 17.09 -1.46 10.71
C ARG A 82 15.72 -2.12 10.85
N ALA A 83 14.82 -1.90 9.90
CA ALA A 83 13.52 -2.55 9.85
C ALA A 83 13.69 -4.08 10.00
N ALA A 84 12.92 -4.68 10.93
CA ALA A 84 12.94 -6.08 11.28
C ALA A 84 14.37 -6.64 11.52
N GLY A 85 15.22 -5.88 12.21
CA GLY A 85 16.59 -6.27 12.55
C GLY A 85 17.65 -5.98 11.49
N GLY A 86 17.30 -5.34 10.37
CA GLY A 86 18.26 -4.93 9.34
C GLY A 86 18.72 -6.08 8.44
N GLY A 87 20.00 -6.05 8.02
CA GLY A 87 20.54 -7.07 7.10
C GLY A 87 20.06 -6.91 5.65
N TRP A 88 19.61 -5.70 5.29
CA TRP A 88 19.18 -5.36 3.94
C TRP A 88 20.38 -5.14 3.02
N ARG A 89 20.24 -5.55 1.77
CA ARG A 89 21.20 -5.24 0.70
C ARG A 89 20.48 -4.67 -0.51
N MET A 90 21.27 -4.05 -1.40
CA MET A 90 20.75 -3.66 -2.71
C MET A 90 20.24 -4.91 -3.45
N PRO A 91 19.14 -4.78 -4.19
CA PRO A 91 18.61 -5.86 -5.00
C PRO A 91 19.43 -6.03 -6.27
N THR A 92 19.32 -7.21 -6.85
CA THR A 92 19.78 -7.45 -8.21
C THR A 92 18.69 -7.07 -9.22
N ARG A 93 19.08 -6.80 -10.46
CA ARG A 93 18.17 -6.52 -11.57
C ARG A 93 17.19 -7.67 -11.84
N GLU A 94 17.60 -8.91 -11.57
CA GLU A 94 16.75 -10.09 -11.72
C GLU A 94 15.71 -10.19 -10.60
N GLU A 95 16.08 -9.86 -9.36
CA GLU A 95 15.13 -9.78 -8.25
C GLU A 95 14.09 -8.68 -8.50
N LEU A 96 14.51 -7.51 -8.98
CA LEU A 96 13.60 -6.43 -9.37
C LEU A 96 12.70 -6.82 -10.56
N ARG A 97 13.26 -7.51 -11.57
CA ARG A 97 12.46 -8.05 -12.68
C ARG A 97 11.34 -8.95 -12.18
N SER A 98 11.57 -9.72 -11.11
CA SER A 98 10.55 -10.60 -10.54
C SER A 98 9.36 -9.84 -9.93
N LEU A 99 9.52 -8.56 -9.58
CA LEU A 99 8.44 -7.72 -9.05
C LEU A 99 7.54 -7.17 -10.16
N HIS A 100 8.08 -7.03 -11.38
CA HIS A 100 7.39 -6.46 -12.53
C HIS A 100 6.21 -7.32 -12.96
N GLN A 101 5.04 -6.70 -13.02
CA GLN A 101 3.75 -7.27 -13.33
C GLN A 101 3.00 -6.28 -14.24
N PRO A 102 3.15 -6.43 -15.57
CA PRO A 102 2.51 -5.54 -16.54
C PRO A 102 1.02 -5.35 -16.27
N GLY A 103 0.56 -4.11 -16.26
CA GLY A 103 -0.84 -3.74 -16.02
C GLY A 103 -1.30 -3.82 -14.56
N ARG A 104 -0.43 -4.23 -13.63
CA ARG A 104 -0.76 -4.24 -12.19
C ARG A 104 -0.46 -2.88 -11.56
N GLY A 105 -1.50 -2.14 -11.23
CA GLY A 105 -1.38 -0.82 -10.58
C GLY A 105 -0.63 0.21 -11.46
N GLU A 106 -0.33 1.37 -10.88
CA GLU A 106 0.30 2.47 -11.64
C GLU A 106 1.78 2.24 -11.96
N ARG A 107 2.45 1.31 -11.28
CA ARG A 107 3.89 1.05 -11.44
C ARG A 107 4.18 -0.37 -11.91
N ASN A 108 3.23 -1.03 -12.58
CA ASN A 108 3.37 -2.41 -13.03
C ASN A 108 3.95 -3.31 -11.91
N MET A 109 3.46 -3.14 -10.69
CA MET A 109 3.94 -3.77 -9.47
C MET A 109 2.77 -3.87 -8.49
N ALA A 110 2.85 -4.78 -7.52
CA ALA A 110 1.86 -4.85 -6.46
C ALA A 110 1.75 -3.50 -5.71
N PRO A 111 0.54 -2.96 -5.46
CA PRO A 111 0.36 -1.67 -4.78
C PRO A 111 1.01 -1.56 -3.40
N VAL A 112 1.29 -2.69 -2.76
CA VAL A 112 1.95 -2.78 -1.44
C VAL A 112 3.32 -2.13 -1.38
N PHE A 113 4.00 -1.98 -2.53
CA PHE A 113 5.30 -1.32 -2.59
C PHE A 113 5.22 0.22 -2.58
N GLN A 114 4.03 0.81 -2.76
CA GLN A 114 3.76 2.24 -2.49
C GLN A 114 4.84 3.24 -2.96
N THR A 115 5.39 3.06 -4.15
CA THR A 115 6.40 3.96 -4.74
C THR A 115 5.81 4.77 -5.90
N SER A 116 6.19 6.04 -6.03
CA SER A 116 5.86 6.86 -7.20
C SER A 116 6.93 6.80 -8.28
N GLY A 117 8.12 6.26 -8.01
CA GLY A 117 9.21 6.20 -8.99
C GLY A 117 9.03 5.10 -10.04
N TRP A 118 9.46 5.37 -11.28
CA TRP A 118 9.50 4.38 -12.36
C TRP A 118 10.77 3.54 -12.36
N TRP A 119 11.79 3.94 -11.61
CA TRP A 119 13.11 3.34 -11.60
C TRP A 119 13.53 2.98 -10.18
N VAL A 120 14.10 1.79 -10.03
CA VAL A 120 14.68 1.34 -8.76
C VAL A 120 16.13 0.94 -9.00
N TRP A 121 17.04 1.46 -8.19
CA TRP A 121 18.46 1.09 -8.24
C TRP A 121 18.67 -0.37 -7.86
N ALA A 122 19.60 -1.03 -8.55
CA ALA A 122 19.92 -2.44 -8.41
C ALA A 122 21.39 -2.62 -7.99
N GLU A 123 22.10 -3.61 -8.54
CA GLU A 123 23.50 -3.88 -8.24
C GLU A 123 24.46 -2.91 -8.98
N PRO A 124 25.67 -2.69 -8.44
CA PRO A 124 26.75 -2.02 -9.17
C PRO A 124 27.01 -2.65 -10.54
N ARG A 125 27.23 -1.82 -11.56
CA ARG A 125 27.67 -2.28 -12.88
C ARG A 125 29.19 -2.21 -13.01
N ASP A 126 29.76 -1.06 -12.64
CA ASP A 126 31.19 -0.80 -12.56
C ASP A 126 31.46 0.32 -11.53
N ALA A 127 32.68 0.84 -11.45
CA ALA A 127 33.06 1.86 -10.47
C ALA A 127 32.28 3.19 -10.58
N ARG A 128 31.64 3.49 -11.72
CA ARG A 128 30.97 4.78 -11.98
C ARG A 128 29.50 4.64 -12.34
N SER A 129 29.03 3.43 -12.63
CA SER A 129 27.65 3.15 -13.02
C SER A 129 27.01 2.05 -12.17
N ALA A 130 25.69 2.06 -12.12
CA ALA A 130 24.88 1.04 -11.47
C ALA A 130 23.71 0.65 -12.36
N TRP A 131 23.24 -0.59 -12.20
CA TRP A 131 22.01 -1.03 -12.82
C TRP A 131 20.80 -0.41 -12.13
N SER A 132 19.73 -0.21 -12.88
CA SER A 132 18.40 0.09 -12.39
C SER A 132 17.37 -0.69 -13.20
N PHE A 133 16.18 -0.86 -12.65
CA PHE A 133 15.07 -1.53 -13.33
C PHE A 133 13.94 -0.55 -13.60
N SER A 134 13.53 -0.46 -14.87
CA SER A 134 12.35 0.31 -15.29
C SER A 134 11.09 -0.49 -15.03
N PHE A 135 10.24 -0.01 -14.14
CA PHE A 135 8.90 -0.56 -13.98
C PHE A 135 7.91 -0.02 -15.02
N ASN A 136 8.25 1.03 -15.76
CA ASN A 136 7.44 1.45 -16.91
C ASN A 136 7.58 0.48 -18.10
N HIS A 137 8.82 0.05 -18.37
CA HIS A 137 9.14 -0.76 -19.56
C HIS A 137 9.44 -2.23 -19.25
N GLY A 138 9.61 -2.61 -17.98
CA GLY A 138 9.93 -3.98 -17.58
C GLY A 138 11.34 -4.44 -17.95
N CYS A 139 12.30 -3.51 -18.07
CA CYS A 139 13.66 -3.79 -18.51
C CYS A 139 14.71 -3.23 -17.54
N ALA A 140 15.88 -3.87 -17.51
CA ALA A 140 17.04 -3.36 -16.78
C ALA A 140 17.80 -2.36 -17.67
N THR A 141 18.20 -1.23 -17.10
CA THR A 141 19.11 -0.25 -17.70
C THR A 141 20.25 0.07 -16.73
N TRP A 142 21.20 0.90 -17.12
CA TRP A 142 22.23 1.43 -16.23
C TRP A 142 22.40 2.92 -16.45
N ASP A 143 22.88 3.60 -15.41
CA ASP A 143 23.19 5.03 -15.45
C ASP A 143 24.38 5.34 -14.53
N ALA A 144 24.93 6.54 -14.65
CA ALA A 144 25.95 7.05 -13.75
C ALA A 144 25.42 7.08 -12.31
N ARG A 145 26.24 6.61 -11.36
CA ARG A 145 25.88 6.52 -9.93
C ARG A 145 25.49 7.86 -9.32
N ILE A 146 25.99 8.96 -9.88
CA ILE A 146 25.72 10.33 -9.43
C ILE A 146 24.39 10.89 -9.95
N ASN A 147 23.73 10.21 -10.89
CA ASN A 147 22.41 10.63 -11.34
C ASN A 147 21.39 10.27 -10.26
N SER A 148 20.58 11.23 -9.84
CA SER A 148 19.53 11.01 -8.83
C SER A 148 18.13 10.98 -9.41
N CYS A 149 17.96 11.39 -10.67
CA CYS A 149 16.65 11.62 -11.28
C CYS A 149 15.81 10.33 -11.26
N TYR A 150 14.66 10.38 -10.57
CA TYR A 150 13.67 9.31 -10.49
C TYR A 150 14.15 7.99 -9.86
N GLY A 151 15.37 7.93 -9.32
CA GLY A 151 15.90 6.75 -8.65
C GLY A 151 15.21 6.52 -7.31
N ARG A 152 14.75 5.29 -7.07
CA ARG A 152 14.23 4.82 -5.78
C ARG A 152 15.13 3.74 -5.19
N ALA A 153 15.12 3.64 -3.87
CA ALA A 153 15.90 2.66 -3.13
C ALA A 153 14.98 1.57 -2.59
N PHE A 154 15.25 0.32 -2.93
CA PHE A 154 14.60 -0.85 -2.33
C PHE A 154 15.68 -1.65 -1.63
N GLY A 155 15.38 -2.21 -0.45
CA GLY A 155 16.22 -3.19 0.22
C GLY A 155 15.64 -4.58 0.05
N VAL A 156 16.50 -5.58 -0.13
CA VAL A 156 16.09 -6.98 -0.20
C VAL A 156 16.94 -7.85 0.72
N ARG A 157 16.36 -8.93 1.24
CA ARG A 157 17.05 -10.01 1.95
C ARG A 157 16.30 -11.33 1.78
N GLN A 158 16.94 -12.42 2.17
CA GLN A 158 16.26 -13.73 2.27
C GLN A 158 15.27 -13.72 3.44
N ALA A 159 14.12 -14.36 3.27
CA ALA A 159 13.22 -14.60 4.39
C ALA A 159 13.93 -15.51 5.43
N PRO A 160 13.73 -15.26 6.73
CA PRO A 160 14.19 -16.18 7.76
C PRO A 160 13.54 -17.55 7.54
N ARG A 161 14.34 -18.62 7.68
CA ARG A 161 13.88 -20.01 7.59
C ARG A 161 13.03 -20.39 8.80
#